data_AF-A0A7C7ZL31-F1
#
_entry.id   AF-A0A7C7ZL31-F1
#
_cell.length_a   1.000
_cell.length_b   1.000
_cell.length_c   1.000
_cell.angle_alpha   90.00
_cell.angle_beta   90.00
_cell.angle_gamma   90.00
#
_symmetry.space_group_name_H-M   'P 1'
#
loop_
_entity.id
_entity.type
_entity.pdbx_description
1 polymer ?
#
loop_
_entity_poly.entity_id
_entity_poly.type
_entity_poly.pdbx_seq_one_letter_code
_entity_poly.pdbx_strand_id
1 'polypeptide(L)'
;MQSKSDLVGRHIQFGWGQLLLFLMLGVVLEAMHGFKIGWYLNAGEETRRMLLTLAHAHGVLLGIVNIAYGLTLRGLPGMASATGRFESPLLMTASMMLPSGFLLGGLVTYGGDPGFGIFLVGPGAAVLVVAVGLIFRAARKARS
;
A
#
# COMPACT_ATOMS: atom_id res chain seq x y z
N MET A 1 8.98 3.62 24.34
CA MET A 1 9.64 4.51 23.35
C MET A 1 10.37 3.57 22.39
N GLN A 2 9.93 3.42 21.13
CA GLN A 2 10.57 2.49 20.19
C GLN A 2 11.97 2.99 19.82
N SER A 3 12.97 2.11 19.76
CA SER A 3 14.30 2.49 19.29
C SER A 3 14.23 2.83 17.80
N LYS A 4 14.98 3.83 17.35
CA LYS A 4 15.03 4.23 15.93
C LYS A 4 15.44 3.08 15.00
N SER A 5 16.29 2.17 15.50
CA SER A 5 16.68 0.95 14.78
C SER A 5 15.49 0.02 14.54
N ASP A 6 14.56 -0.07 15.50
CA ASP A 6 13.37 -0.92 15.40
C ASP A 6 12.41 -0.41 14.32
N LEU A 7 12.30 0.91 14.16
CA LEU A 7 11.46 1.54 13.14
C LEU A 7 11.97 1.25 11.73
N VAL A 8 13.29 1.38 11.51
CA VAL A 8 13.92 1.07 10.22
C VAL A 8 13.66 -0.38 9.83
N GLY A 9 13.98 -1.31 10.74
CA GLY A 9 13.77 -2.75 10.52
C GLY A 9 12.31 -3.06 10.21
N ARG A 10 11.38 -2.49 10.98
CA ARG A 10 9.94 -2.70 10.80
C ARG A 10 9.46 -2.30 9.42
N HIS A 11 9.80 -1.09 8.94
CA HIS A 11 9.33 -0.63 7.63
C HIS A 11 9.93 -1.43 6.47
N ILE A 12 11.21 -1.84 6.59
CA ILE A 12 11.85 -2.69 5.59
C ILE A 12 11.17 -4.06 5.55
N GLN A 13 11.00 -4.73 6.71
CA GLN A 13 10.34 -6.03 6.79
C GLN A 13 8.90 -5.97 6.31
N PHE A 14 8.15 -4.97 6.75
CA PHE A 14 6.76 -4.77 6.33
C PHE A 14 6.67 -4.53 4.82
N GLY A 15 7.51 -3.65 4.27
CA GLY A 15 7.51 -3.35 2.85
C GLY A 15 7.88 -4.55 1.98
N TRP A 16 8.88 -5.35 2.38
CA TRP A 16 9.21 -6.60 1.70
C TRP A 16 8.11 -7.65 1.79
N GLY A 17 7.48 -7.81 2.97
CA GLY A 17 6.34 -8.71 3.14
C GLY A 17 5.16 -8.32 2.26
N GLN A 18 4.87 -7.02 2.18
CA GLN A 18 3.83 -6.49 1.30
C GLN A 18 4.19 -6.68 -0.18
N LEU A 19 5.44 -6.40 -0.57
CA LEU A 19 5.91 -6.65 -1.93
C LEU A 19 5.73 -8.12 -2.34
N LEU A 20 6.18 -9.06 -1.50
CA LEU A 20 6.03 -10.49 -1.77
C LEU A 20 4.56 -10.86 -1.97
N LEU A 21 3.68 -10.43 -1.07
CA LEU A 21 2.25 -10.72 -1.16
C LEU A 21 1.63 -10.20 -2.46
N PHE A 22 1.89 -8.94 -2.83
CA PHE A 22 1.27 -8.35 -4.01
C PHE A 22 1.94 -8.77 -5.31
N LEU A 23 3.22 -9.13 -5.33
CA LEU A 23 3.85 -9.79 -6.46
C LEU A 23 3.20 -11.16 -6.73
N MET A 24 2.97 -11.96 -5.68
CA MET A 24 2.24 -13.22 -5.82
C MET A 24 0.82 -12.99 -6.34
N LEU A 25 0.12 -11.95 -5.88
CA LEU A 25 -1.17 -11.57 -6.47
C LEU A 25 -1.04 -11.26 -7.97
N GLY A 26 -0.02 -10.49 -8.38
CA GLY A 26 0.23 -10.16 -9.78
C GLY A 26 0.40 -11.41 -10.66
N VAL A 27 1.22 -12.37 -10.20
CA VAL A 27 1.41 -13.67 -10.87
C VAL A 27 0.08 -14.42 -11.00
N VAL A 28 -0.74 -14.43 -9.95
CA VAL A 28 -2.08 -15.03 -10.02
C VAL A 28 -2.93 -14.33 -11.09
N LEU A 29 -3.01 -13.00 -11.08
CA LEU A 29 -3.81 -12.24 -12.04
C LEU A 29 -3.35 -12.46 -13.49
N GLU A 30 -2.04 -12.51 -13.73
CA GLU A 30 -1.46 -12.83 -15.04
C GLU A 30 -1.80 -14.26 -15.46
N ALA A 31 -1.73 -15.24 -14.55
CA ALA A 31 -2.14 -16.60 -14.82
C ALA A 31 -3.63 -16.69 -15.17
N MET A 32 -4.52 -16.02 -14.40
CA MET A 32 -5.94 -15.95 -14.72
C MET A 32 -6.18 -15.36 -16.11
N HIS A 33 -5.38 -14.37 -16.50
CA HIS A 33 -5.42 -13.78 -17.83
C HIS A 33 -4.97 -14.78 -18.91
N GLY A 34 -3.82 -15.43 -18.73
CA GLY A 34 -3.25 -16.38 -19.69
C GLY A 34 -4.09 -17.64 -19.88
N PHE A 35 -4.68 -18.17 -18.81
CA PHE A 35 -5.58 -19.32 -18.85
C PHE A 35 -7.03 -18.97 -19.20
N LYS A 36 -7.34 -17.69 -19.48
CA LYS A 36 -8.68 -17.22 -19.84
C LYS A 36 -9.75 -17.60 -18.81
N ILE A 37 -9.44 -17.46 -17.52
CA ILE A 37 -10.36 -17.82 -16.44
C ILE A 37 -11.59 -16.90 -16.49
N GLY A 38 -12.76 -17.48 -16.70
CA GLY A 38 -14.00 -16.73 -16.93
C GLY A 38 -14.39 -15.80 -15.77
N TRP A 39 -14.13 -16.19 -14.52
CA TRP A 39 -14.34 -15.32 -13.35
C TRP A 39 -13.59 -13.98 -13.42
N TYR A 40 -12.48 -13.91 -14.18
CA TYR A 40 -11.65 -12.71 -14.33
C TYR A 40 -11.81 -12.02 -15.70
N LEU A 41 -12.15 -12.77 -16.75
CA LEU A 41 -12.13 -12.30 -18.14
C LEU A 41 -13.48 -12.32 -18.87
N ASN A 42 -14.54 -12.88 -18.30
CA ASN A 42 -15.86 -12.80 -18.92
C ASN A 42 -16.34 -11.35 -19.02
N ALA A 43 -17.27 -11.11 -19.96
CA ALA A 43 -17.98 -9.84 -20.06
C ALA A 43 -18.73 -9.53 -18.75
N GLY A 44 -18.60 -8.31 -18.24
CA GLY A 44 -19.15 -7.90 -16.95
C GLY A 44 -18.15 -7.96 -15.79
N GLU A 45 -16.96 -8.54 -15.99
CA GLU A 45 -15.90 -8.62 -14.96
C GLU A 45 -14.83 -7.52 -15.11
N GLU A 46 -15.09 -6.47 -15.90
CA GLU A 46 -14.18 -5.34 -16.11
C GLU A 46 -13.83 -4.64 -14.79
N THR A 47 -14.84 -4.39 -13.94
CA THR A 47 -14.65 -3.75 -12.64
C THR A 47 -13.81 -4.60 -11.70
N ARG A 48 -14.05 -5.93 -11.66
CA ARG A 48 -13.20 -6.86 -10.91
C ARG A 48 -11.76 -6.75 -11.37
N ARG A 49 -11.53 -6.87 -12.68
CA ARG A 49 -10.20 -6.84 -13.27
C ARG A 49 -9.48 -5.54 -12.98
N MET A 50 -10.18 -4.41 -13.10
CA MET A 50 -9.66 -3.09 -12.74
C MET A 50 -9.27 -3.02 -11.27
N LEU A 51 -10.16 -3.41 -10.35
CA LEU A 51 -9.93 -3.30 -8.91
C LEU A 51 -8.82 -4.24 -8.42
N LEU A 52 -8.75 -5.47 -8.92
CA LEU A 52 -7.66 -6.39 -8.59
C LEU A 52 -6.32 -5.89 -9.13
N THR A 53 -6.30 -5.27 -10.31
CA THR A 53 -5.10 -4.60 -10.84
C THR A 53 -4.70 -3.39 -9.99
N LEU A 54 -5.65 -2.57 -9.54
CA LEU A 54 -5.38 -1.44 -8.64
C LEU A 54 -4.86 -1.92 -7.28
N ALA A 55 -5.40 -3.02 -6.75
CA ALA A 55 -4.93 -3.64 -5.51
C ALA A 55 -3.47 -4.09 -5.65
N HIS A 56 -3.14 -4.81 -6.73
CA HIS A 56 -1.76 -5.19 -7.05
C HIS A 56 -0.84 -3.98 -7.14
N ALA A 57 -1.20 -2.99 -7.97
CA ALA A 57 -0.37 -1.81 -8.21
C ALA A 57 -0.10 -1.00 -6.93
N HIS A 58 -1.15 -0.71 -6.14
CA HIS A 58 -1.00 0.05 -4.90
C HIS A 58 -0.28 -0.76 -3.82
N GLY A 59 -0.51 -2.07 -3.75
CA GLY A 59 0.18 -2.95 -2.82
C GLY A 59 1.68 -3.00 -3.06
N VAL A 60 2.09 -3.15 -4.32
CA VAL A 60 3.50 -3.08 -4.74
C VAL A 60 4.09 -1.71 -4.44
N LEU A 61 3.46 -0.63 -4.93
CA LEU A 61 3.94 0.73 -4.75
C LEU A 61 4.12 1.09 -3.27
N LEU A 62 3.12 0.82 -2.43
CA LEU A 62 3.18 1.15 -1.01
C LEU A 62 4.19 0.24 -0.27
N GLY A 63 4.46 -0.96 -0.77
CA GLY A 63 5.53 -1.82 -0.25
C GLY A 63 6.90 -1.17 -0.48
N ILE A 64 7.14 -0.67 -1.70
CA ILE A 64 8.33 0.10 -2.06
C ILE A 64 8.45 1.37 -1.22
N VAL A 65 7.35 2.11 -1.04
CA VAL A 65 7.35 3.34 -0.22
C VAL A 65 7.76 3.06 1.22
N ASN A 66 7.32 1.94 1.81
CA ASN A 66 7.75 1.55 3.16
C ASN A 66 9.26 1.23 3.21
N ILE A 67 9.78 0.48 2.24
CA ILE A 67 11.22 0.20 2.15
C ILE A 67 12.00 1.51 1.99
N ALA A 68 11.59 2.38 1.07
CA ALA A 68 12.20 3.67 0.83
C ALA A 68 12.17 4.54 2.09
N TYR A 69 11.06 4.56 2.84
CA TYR A 69 10.98 5.29 4.10
C TYR A 69 11.96 4.74 5.13
N GLY A 70 12.03 3.42 5.33
CA GLY A 70 13.00 2.79 6.23
C GLY A 70 14.45 3.11 5.84
N LEU A 71 14.79 3.02 4.55
CA LEU A 71 16.12 3.39 4.04
C LEU A 71 16.42 4.88 4.22
N THR A 72 15.43 5.75 4.05
CA THR A 72 15.60 7.20 4.26
C THR A 72 15.90 7.51 5.72
N LEU A 73 15.20 6.88 6.67
CA LEU A 73 15.48 7.02 8.10
C LEU A 73 16.88 6.53 8.47
N ARG A 74 17.36 5.46 7.83
CA ARG A 74 18.72 4.94 8.04
C ARG A 74 19.79 5.87 7.44
N GLY A 75 19.56 6.40 6.25
CA GLY A 75 20.52 7.20 5.51
C GLY A 75 20.58 8.67 5.93
N LEU A 76 19.52 9.21 6.55
CA LEU A 76 19.42 10.61 6.96
C LEU A 76 19.12 10.72 8.47
N PRO A 77 20.15 10.76 9.33
CA PRO A 77 19.98 10.86 10.79
C PRO A 77 19.15 12.07 11.24
N GLY A 78 19.23 13.19 10.50
CA GLY A 78 18.41 14.37 10.72
C GLY A 78 16.91 14.10 10.53
N MET A 79 16.55 13.26 9.55
CA MET A 79 15.15 12.86 9.32
C MET A 79 14.65 11.99 10.48
N ALA A 80 15.44 11.01 10.92
CA ALA A 80 15.08 10.13 12.03
C ALA A 80 14.88 10.90 13.35
N SER A 81 15.50 12.07 13.50
CA SER A 81 15.30 12.97 14.65
C SER A 81 14.12 13.93 14.47
N ALA A 82 13.76 14.25 13.22
CA ALA A 82 12.63 15.12 12.90
C ALA A 82 11.28 14.39 12.85
N THR A 83 11.28 13.07 12.64
CA THR A 83 10.06 12.24 12.62
C THR A 83 9.44 12.10 14.01
N GLY A 84 8.12 12.28 14.07
CA GLY A 84 7.32 12.11 15.27
C GLY A 84 6.73 10.70 15.45
N ARG A 85 5.61 10.64 16.19
CA ARG A 85 4.95 9.40 16.60
C ARG A 85 3.98 8.83 15.55
N PHE A 86 3.53 9.64 14.60
CA PHE A 86 2.35 9.33 13.78
C PHE A 86 2.69 8.90 12.35
N GLU A 87 3.82 9.32 11.81
CA GLU A 87 4.26 9.08 10.43
C GLU A 87 4.28 7.59 10.10
N SER A 88 4.98 6.81 10.93
CA SER A 88 5.15 5.37 10.77
C SER A 88 3.83 4.59 10.82
N PRO A 89 3.00 4.69 11.88
CA PRO A 89 1.74 3.95 11.94
C PRO A 89 0.75 4.40 10.86
N LEU A 90 0.66 5.70 10.53
CA LEU A 90 -0.25 6.16 9.48
C LEU A 90 0.16 5.61 8.11
N LEU A 91 1.46 5.61 7.79
CA LEU A 91 1.94 5.05 6.53
C LEU A 91 1.64 3.55 6.43
N MET A 92 1.92 2.78 7.49
CA MET A 92 1.63 1.34 7.51
C MET A 92 0.12 1.06 7.40
N THR A 93 -0.71 1.81 8.13
CA THR A 93 -2.17 1.70 8.06
C THR A 93 -2.69 1.98 6.65
N ALA A 94 -2.25 3.07 6.02
CA ALA A 94 -2.64 3.38 4.65
C ALA A 94 -2.19 2.31 3.65
N SER A 95 -1.00 1.75 3.87
CA SER A 95 -0.42 0.66 3.07
C SER A 95 -1.25 -0.62 3.13
N MET A 96 -1.96 -0.86 4.22
CA MET A 96 -2.92 -1.96 4.32
C MET A 96 -4.28 -1.57 3.72
N MET A 97 -4.84 -0.43 4.10
CA MET A 97 -6.22 -0.03 3.77
C MET A 97 -6.47 0.13 2.27
N LEU A 98 -5.56 0.78 1.55
CA LEU A 98 -5.74 1.05 0.11
C LEU A 98 -5.80 -0.23 -0.72
N PRO A 99 -4.77 -1.09 -0.72
CA PRO A 99 -4.79 -2.26 -1.57
C PRO A 99 -5.79 -3.32 -1.07
N SER A 100 -6.06 -3.41 0.24
CA SER A 100 -7.14 -4.29 0.73
C SER A 100 -8.52 -3.78 0.32
N GLY A 101 -8.76 -2.46 0.29
CA GLY A 101 -10.02 -1.90 -0.18
C GLY A 101 -10.30 -2.22 -1.64
N PHE A 102 -9.29 -2.06 -2.50
CA PHE A 102 -9.37 -2.48 -3.90
C PHE A 102 -9.53 -3.99 -4.05
N LEU A 103 -8.76 -4.79 -3.29
CA LEU A 103 -8.82 -6.26 -3.35
C LEU A 103 -10.22 -6.75 -2.96
N LEU A 104 -10.73 -6.32 -1.81
CA LEU A 104 -12.05 -6.69 -1.31
C LEU A 104 -13.18 -6.18 -2.21
N GLY A 105 -13.04 -4.96 -2.76
CA GLY A 105 -13.97 -4.41 -3.75
C GLY A 105 -13.97 -5.18 -5.07
N GLY A 106 -12.84 -5.81 -5.44
CA GLY A 106 -12.71 -6.62 -6.65
C GLY A 106 -13.04 -8.11 -6.46
N LEU A 107 -12.99 -8.64 -5.24
CA LEU A 107 -13.30 -10.06 -4.97
C LEU A 107 -14.80 -10.38 -5.11
N VAL A 108 -15.67 -9.44 -4.79
CA VAL A 108 -17.13 -9.56 -4.99
C VAL A 108 -17.62 -8.28 -5.65
N THR A 109 -18.22 -8.40 -6.83
CA THR A 109 -18.79 -7.30 -7.61
C THR A 109 -20.29 -7.51 -7.78
N TYR A 110 -21.04 -6.43 -7.97
CA TYR A 110 -22.49 -6.46 -8.07
C TYR A 110 -22.93 -5.76 -9.35
N GLY A 111 -23.28 -6.52 -10.39
CA GLY A 111 -23.78 -5.93 -11.65
C GLY A 111 -22.79 -4.98 -12.34
N GLY A 112 -21.49 -5.21 -12.16
CA GLY A 112 -20.44 -4.31 -12.65
C GLY A 112 -19.98 -3.26 -11.63
N ASP A 113 -20.63 -3.13 -10.48
CA ASP A 113 -20.20 -2.23 -9.41
C ASP A 113 -19.18 -2.90 -8.47
N PRO A 114 -18.27 -2.11 -7.85
CA PRO A 114 -17.37 -2.61 -6.81
C PRO A 114 -18.14 -3.16 -5.61
N GLY A 115 -17.57 -4.17 -4.95
CA GLY A 115 -18.04 -4.61 -3.64
C GLY A 115 -17.77 -3.59 -2.52
N PHE A 116 -18.40 -3.80 -1.36
CA PHE A 116 -18.31 -2.91 -0.20
C PHE A 116 -16.89 -2.60 0.29
N GLY A 117 -15.90 -3.46 -0.02
CA GLY A 117 -14.50 -3.20 0.29
C GLY A 117 -13.98 -1.86 -0.25
N ILE A 118 -14.56 -1.35 -1.34
CA ILE A 118 -14.17 -0.08 -1.95
C ILE A 118 -14.29 1.12 -1.01
N PHE A 119 -15.22 1.07 -0.04
CA PHE A 119 -15.39 2.15 0.94
C PHE A 119 -14.16 2.35 1.83
N LEU A 120 -13.28 1.36 1.92
CA LEU A 120 -12.01 1.47 2.65
C LEU A 120 -10.98 2.37 1.93
N VAL A 121 -11.10 2.53 0.62
CA VAL A 121 -10.13 3.28 -0.21
C VAL A 121 -10.14 4.76 0.13
N GLY A 122 -11.31 5.37 0.33
CA GLY A 122 -11.43 6.80 0.67
C GLY A 122 -10.70 7.16 1.96
N PRO A 123 -11.02 6.52 3.10
CA PRO A 123 -10.29 6.68 4.35
C PRO A 123 -8.80 6.33 4.23
N GLY A 124 -8.46 5.24 3.52
CA GLY A 124 -7.07 4.84 3.28
C GLY A 124 -6.26 5.91 2.54
N ALA A 125 -6.84 6.54 1.52
CA ALA A 125 -6.24 7.64 0.78
C ALA A 125 -6.03 8.87 1.67
N ALA A 126 -7.02 9.23 2.49
CA ALA A 126 -6.90 10.34 3.44
C ALA A 126 -5.76 10.10 4.44
N VAL A 127 -5.67 8.90 5.01
CA VAL A 127 -4.59 8.50 5.92
C VAL A 127 -3.23 8.57 5.20
N LEU A 128 -3.14 8.13 3.95
CA LEU A 128 -1.91 8.21 3.16
C LEU A 128 -1.45 9.66 2.97
N VAL A 129 -2.37 10.55 2.59
CA VAL A 129 -2.08 11.97 2.38
C VAL A 129 -1.53 12.60 3.66
N VAL A 130 -2.15 12.31 4.81
CA VAL A 130 -1.67 12.79 6.11
C VAL A 130 -0.29 12.21 6.42
N ALA A 131 -0.08 10.90 6.24
CA ALA A 131 1.21 10.26 6.49
C ALA A 131 2.34 10.89 5.67
N VAL A 132 2.14 11.03 4.36
CA VAL A 132 3.13 11.62 3.44
C VAL A 132 3.36 13.10 3.76
N GLY A 133 2.31 13.86 4.09
CA GLY A 133 2.45 15.26 4.49
C GLY A 133 3.31 15.45 5.75
N LEU A 134 3.15 14.57 6.73
CA LEU A 134 3.97 14.59 7.94
C LEU A 134 5.43 14.20 7.66
N ILE A 135 5.65 13.16 6.85
CA ILE A 135 7.00 12.74 6.42
C ILE A 135 7.69 13.86 5.63
N PHE A 136 6.98 14.53 4.73
CA PHE A 136 7.49 15.68 4.00
C PHE A 136 7.88 16.83 4.94
N ARG A 137 7.05 17.13 5.95
CA ARG A 137 7.38 18.14 6.96
C ARG A 137 8.64 17.78 7.75
N ALA A 138 8.79 16.52 8.15
CA ALA A 138 9.98 16.03 8.82
C ALA A 138 11.23 16.13 7.92
N ALA A 139 11.09 15.80 6.63
CA ALA A 139 12.16 15.92 5.64
C ALA A 139 12.66 17.37 5.50
N ARG A 140 11.74 18.35 5.48
CA ARG A 140 12.10 19.78 5.42
C ARG A 140 12.83 20.23 6.67
N LYS A 141 12.34 19.85 7.86
CA LYS A 141 12.96 20.20 9.15
C LYS A 141 14.36 19.59 9.30
N ALA A 142 14.61 18.42 8.70
CA ALA A 142 15.92 17.79 8.72
C ALA A 142 16.99 18.52 7.87
N ARG A 143 16.58 19.45 6.99
CA ARG A 143 17.48 20.24 6.14
C ARG A 143 17.82 21.60 6.73
N SER A 144 16.95 22.15 7.59
CA SER A 144 17.13 23.43 8.28
C SER A 144 18.00 23.29 9.52
#